data_AF-A0A956JSD6-F1
#
_entry.id   AF-A0A956JSD6-F1
#
_cell.length_a   1.000
_cell.length_b   1.000
_cell.length_c   1.000
_cell.angle_alpha   90.00
_cell.angle_beta   90.00
_cell.angle_gamma   90.00
#
_symmetry.space_group_name_H-M   'P 1'
#
loop_
_entity.id
_entity.type
_entity.pdbx_description
1 polymer ?
#
loop_
_entity_poly.entity_id
_entity_poly.type
_entity_poly.pdbx_seq_one_letter_code
_entity_poly.pdbx_strand_id
1 'polypeptide(L)' 'MSAFAKCNMCGKQINKGDTYYKCTVSTCNRKRMPLRFCSPGCWDAHLPTVRHRDPAYTEHIAGRDDD' A
#
# COMPACT_ATOMS: atom_id res chain seq x y z
N MET A 1 3.70 -20.02 -5.09
CA MET A 1 3.09 -18.90 -4.32
C MET A 1 3.24 -17.64 -5.15
N SER A 2 2.16 -17.10 -5.71
CA SER A 2 2.23 -15.89 -6.52
C SER A 2 2.32 -14.67 -5.59
N ALA A 3 3.45 -13.96 -5.64
CA ALA A 3 3.57 -12.65 -5.02
C ALA A 3 2.61 -11.68 -5.74
N PHE A 4 1.72 -11.03 -5.00
CA PHE A 4 0.81 -10.05 -5.56
C PHE A 4 1.50 -8.70 -5.72
N ALA A 5 2.22 -8.27 -4.68
CA ALA A 5 2.95 -7.02 -4.68
C ALA A 5 4.11 -7.06 -3.67
N LYS A 6 4.92 -6.02 -3.64
CA LYS A 6 5.89 -5.77 -2.58
C LYS A 6 5.60 -4.45 -1.89
N CYS A 7 5.86 -4.37 -0.60
CA CYS A 7 5.78 -3.13 0.15
C CYS A 7 6.88 -2.17 -0.34
N ASN A 8 6.51 -0.92 -0.62
CA ASN A 8 7.49 0.06 -1.07
C ASN A 8 8.42 0.60 0.04
N MET A 9 8.04 0.40 1.32
CA MET A 9 8.82 0.89 2.45
C MET A 9 9.81 -0.15 2.98
N CYS A 10 9.36 -1.38 3.20
CA CYS A 10 10.19 -2.44 3.77
C CYS A 10 10.57 -3.53 2.77
N GLY A 11 10.07 -3.49 1.53
CA GLY A 11 10.31 -4.53 0.54
C GLY A 11 9.60 -5.86 0.81
N LYS A 12 8.77 -5.93 1.87
CA LYS A 12 8.07 -7.17 2.25
C LYS A 12 7.17 -7.63 1.11
N GLN A 13 7.28 -8.92 0.77
CA GLN A 13 6.44 -9.53 -0.24
C GLN A 13 5.01 -9.71 0.31
N ILE A 14 4.03 -9.24 -0.43
CA ILE A 14 2.60 -9.37 -0.16
C ILE A 14 2.11 -10.51 -1.04
N ASN A 15 1.71 -11.62 -0.43
CA ASN A 15 1.19 -12.75 -1.19
C ASN A 15 -0.30 -12.53 -1.51
N LYS A 16 -0.82 -13.30 -2.47
CA LYS A 16 -2.28 -13.37 -2.66
C LYS A 16 -2.93 -13.87 -1.35
N GLY A 17 -3.93 -13.15 -0.85
CA GLY A 17 -4.62 -13.37 0.43
C GLY A 17 -4.16 -12.44 1.55
N ASP A 18 -3.00 -11.79 1.43
CA ASP A 18 -2.51 -10.86 2.46
C ASP A 18 -3.27 -9.52 2.43
N THR A 19 -3.50 -8.97 3.62
CA THR A 19 -3.99 -7.59 3.76
C THR A 19 -2.88 -6.61 3.44
N TYR A 20 -3.19 -5.61 2.63
CA TYR A 20 -2.30 -4.52 2.31
C TYR A 20 -3.03 -3.19 2.38
N TYR A 21 -2.25 -2.14 2.61
CA TYR A 21 -2.72 -0.79 2.84
C TYR A 21 -2.35 0.08 1.64
N LYS A 22 -3.30 0.90 1.18
CA LYS A 22 -3.11 1.90 0.12
C LYS A 22 -3.40 3.27 0.66
N CYS A 23 -2.54 4.24 0.36
CA CYS A 23 -2.82 5.63 0.68
C CYS A 23 -3.95 6.16 -0.22
N THR A 24 -4.91 6.89 0.33
CA THR A 24 -6.02 7.52 -0.44
C THR A 24 -5.55 8.71 -1.27
N VAL A 25 -4.36 9.24 -0.96
CA VAL A 25 -3.82 10.43 -1.63
C VAL A 25 -3.41 10.10 -3.06
N SER A 26 -3.96 10.82 -4.03
CA SER A 26 -3.71 10.64 -5.46
C SER A 26 -2.23 10.78 -5.86
N THR A 27 -1.46 11.59 -5.14
CA THR A 27 -0.01 11.74 -5.37
C THR A 27 0.77 10.49 -4.97
N CYS A 28 0.30 9.77 -3.96
CA CYS A 28 0.89 8.51 -3.48
C CYS A 28 0.38 7.31 -4.30
N ASN A 29 -0.88 7.34 -4.73
CA ASN A 29 -1.50 6.29 -5.51
C ASN A 29 -1.41 6.54 -7.03
N ARG A 30 -0.22 6.88 -7.55
CA ARG A 30 -0.06 7.15 -8.99
C ARG A 30 -0.44 5.92 -9.82
N LYS A 31 -1.18 6.17 -10.91
CA LYS A 31 -1.78 5.16 -11.80
C LYS A 31 -0.81 4.12 -12.38
N ARG A 32 0.49 4.46 -12.50
CA ARG A 32 1.55 3.58 -13.02
C ARG A 32 2.20 2.70 -11.94
N MET A 33 2.21 3.15 -10.67
CA MET A 33 2.88 2.48 -9.56
C MET A 33 2.12 2.78 -8.26
N PRO A 34 1.09 2.01 -7.92
CA PRO A 34 0.35 2.20 -6.68
C PRO A 34 1.27 1.86 -5.49
N LEU A 35 1.46 2.82 -4.58
CA LEU A 35 2.15 2.58 -3.32
C LEU A 35 1.31 1.63 -2.46
N ARG A 36 1.88 0.46 -2.16
CA ARG A 36 1.29 -0.57 -1.32
C ARG A 36 2.15 -0.74 -0.07
N PHE A 37 1.49 -0.81 1.07
CA PHE A 37 2.13 -0.98 2.37
C PHE A 37 1.65 -2.28 3.01
N CYS A 38 2.55 -3.03 3.63
CA CYS A 38 2.16 -4.28 4.31
C CYS A 38 1.51 -4.03 5.68
N SER A 39 1.65 -2.82 6.23
CA SER A 39 1.21 -2.50 7.60
C SER A 39 0.99 -0.99 7.75
N PRO A 40 0.13 -0.57 8.70
CA PRO A 40 -0.08 0.84 8.99
C PRO A 40 1.18 1.53 9.52
N GLY A 41 2.14 0.81 10.13
CA GLY A 41 3.44 1.39 10.51
C GLY A 41 4.33 1.72 9.31
N CYS A 42 4.28 0.94 8.22
CA CYS A 42 4.94 1.29 6.97
C CYS A 42 4.26 2.49 6.30
N TRP A 43 2.93 2.60 6.47
CA TRP A 43 2.21 3.80 6.08
C TRP A 43 2.60 4.98 6.96
N ASP A 44 2.62 4.90 8.28
CA ASP A 44 3.03 6.04 9.13
C ASP A 44 4.45 6.54 8.81
N ALA A 45 5.39 5.62 8.57
CA ALA A 45 6.74 5.95 8.13
C ALA A 45 6.82 6.69 6.77
N HIS A 46 5.75 6.67 5.95
CA HIS A 46 5.66 7.45 4.71
C HIS A 46 5.18 8.90 4.93
N LEU A 47 4.51 9.20 6.06
CA LEU A 47 3.91 10.50 6.36
C LEU A 47 4.88 11.65 6.71
N PRO A 48 6.04 11.46 7.39
CA PRO A 48 6.78 12.58 7.98
C PRO A 48 7.43 13.51 6.95
N THR A 49 7.53 13.11 5.68
CA THR A 49 8.10 13.92 4.60
C THR A 49 7.07 14.77 3.85
N VAL A 50 5.76 14.59 4.11
CA VAL A 50 4.69 15.26 3.37
C VAL A 50 3.58 15.62 4.35
N ARG A 51 3.38 16.93 4.58
CA ARG A 51 2.23 17.47 5.33
C ARG A 51 0.94 17.20 4.55
N HIS A 52 0.46 15.97 4.61
CA HIS A 52 -0.84 15.59 4.09
C HIS A 52 -1.90 16.19 5.02
N ARG A 53 -2.83 16.97 4.43
CA ARG A 53 -3.92 17.63 5.18
C ARG A 53 -4.96 16.65 5.70
N ASP A 54 -5.10 15.50 5.03
CA ASP A 54 -6.00 14.41 5.37
C ASP A 54 -5.39 13.06 4.94
N PRO A 55 -4.36 12.55 5.66
CA PRO A 55 -3.76 11.28 5.33
C PRO A 55 -4.69 10.15 5.77
N ALA A 56 -5.30 9.46 4.82
CA ALA A 56 -6.02 8.22 5.08
C ALA A 56 -5.40 7.05 4.32
N TYR A 57 -5.57 5.85 4.88
CA TYR A 57 -5.29 4.60 4.19
C TYR A 57 -6.57 3.81 4.00
N THR A 58 -6.58 2.98 2.96
CA THR A 58 -7.62 1.98 2.71
C THR A 58 -7.01 0.60 2.79
N GLU A 59 -7.73 -0.31 3.44
CA GLU A 59 -7.36 -1.71 3.57
C GLU A 59 -7.91 -2.51 2.41
N HIS A 60 -7.04 -3.29 1.76
CA HIS A 60 -7.38 -4.11 0.61
C HIS A 60 -6.79 -5.50 0.79
N ILE A 61 -7.44 -6.52 0.24
CA ILE A 61 -6.95 -7.91 0.26
C ILE A 61 -6.28 -8.19 -1.09
N ALA A 62 -5.05 -8.70 -1.04
CA ALA A 62 -4.30 -9.05 -2.23
C ALA A 62 -4.97 -10.23 -2.95
N GLY A 63 -5.26 -10.10 -4.25
CA GLY A 63 -5.79 -11.22 -5.04
C GLY A 63 -7.31 -11.45 -5.01
N ARG A 64 -8.13 -10.45 -4.64
CA ARG A 64 -9.59 -10.53 -4.82
C ARG A 64 -10.08 -10.01 -6.19
N ASP A 65 -9.16 -9.58 -7.05
CA ASP A 65 -9.47 -9.00 -8.37
C ASP A 65 -8.58 -9.71 -9.41
N ASP A 66 -9.04 -10.88 -9.88
CA ASP A 66 -8.70 -11.53 -11.17
C ASP A 66 -9.44 -12.89 -11.24
N ASP A 67 -10.74 -12.85 -11.58
CA ASP A 67 -11.46 -13.87 -12.37
C ASP A 67 -11.78 -13.22 -13.73
#